data_AF-A0A0V1ABU4-F1
#
_entry.id   AF-A0A0V1ABU4-F1
#
_cell.length_a   1.000
_cell.length_b   1.000
_cell.length_c   1.000
_cell.angle_alpha   90.00
_cell.angle_beta   90.00
_cell.angle_gamma   90.00
#
_symmetry.space_group_name_H-M   'P 1'
#
loop_
_entity.id
_entity.type
_entity.pdbx_description
1 polymer ?
#
loop_
_entity_poly.entity_id
_entity_poly.type
_entity_poly.pdbx_seq_one_letter_code
_entity_poly.pdbx_strand_id
1 'polypeptide(L)'
;MENNIFLFVPNIIGYIRILLIGLSCFYMSRDCVRAALYYLVSCLLDAVDGYAARFFNQNSRFGAMLDMLTDRCTTLCLLFVLCHFYPNLILLFQMIGSIDIASHWLHMHWFIEENYYNDISGGKSHKTVTEDTHWLLKFYYTSRAFLFFMCLGNEAFFWLLYVGHFTNGPAIPLLNTNLIPMLAFIFCPVATLKTAISLVHLASASRDIARIDAAEIQLKVTNEKVE
;
A
#
# COMPACT_ATOMS: atom_id res chain seq x y z
N MET A 1 1.33 -1.84 -34.46
CA MET A 1 0.54 -2.40 -33.35
C MET A 1 0.68 -1.43 -32.21
N GLU A 2 -0.40 -0.75 -31.82
CA GLU A 2 -0.41 0.01 -30.57
C GLU A 2 0.02 -0.93 -29.45
N ASN A 3 1.00 -0.52 -28.65
CA ASN A 3 1.46 -1.32 -27.53
C ASN A 3 0.30 -1.44 -26.53
N ASN A 4 -0.36 -2.60 -26.50
CA ASN A 4 -1.47 -2.84 -25.60
C ASN A 4 -0.98 -2.76 -24.14
N ILE A 5 -1.39 -1.70 -23.43
CA ILE A 5 -0.95 -1.41 -22.07
C ILE A 5 -1.27 -2.58 -21.14
N PHE A 6 -2.39 -3.29 -21.34
CA PHE A 6 -2.77 -4.45 -20.52
C PHE A 6 -1.77 -5.60 -20.63
N LEU A 7 -1.02 -5.68 -21.73
CA LEU A 7 -0.04 -6.75 -21.99
C LEU A 7 1.40 -6.34 -21.68
N PHE A 8 1.60 -5.20 -21.00
CA PHE A 8 2.94 -4.84 -20.53
C PHE A 8 3.46 -5.89 -19.56
N VAL A 9 4.75 -6.19 -19.65
CA VAL A 9 5.44 -7.17 -18.80
C VAL A 9 5.16 -6.94 -17.30
N PRO A 10 5.27 -5.71 -16.73
CA PRO A 10 4.90 -5.47 -15.34
C PRO A 10 3.44 -5.80 -15.01
N ASN A 11 2.51 -5.54 -15.93
CA ASN A 11 1.07 -5.81 -15.70
C ASN A 11 0.77 -7.31 -15.72
N ILE A 12 1.45 -8.08 -16.58
CA ILE A 12 1.37 -9.55 -16.57
C ILE A 12 1.87 -10.10 -15.24
N ILE A 13 2.97 -9.56 -14.69
CA ILE A 13 3.45 -9.94 -13.36
C ILE A 13 2.39 -9.59 -12.29
N GLY A 14 1.77 -8.41 -12.38
CA GLY A 14 0.64 -8.02 -11.52
C GLY A 14 -0.53 -9.02 -11.57
N TYR A 15 -0.90 -9.51 -12.75
CA TYR A 15 -1.96 -10.53 -12.86
C TYR A 15 -1.55 -11.88 -12.23
N ILE A 16 -0.29 -12.27 -12.36
CA ILE A 16 0.25 -13.46 -11.68
C ILE A 16 0.19 -13.28 -10.16
N ARG A 17 0.50 -12.08 -9.64
CA ARG A 17 0.37 -11.76 -8.21
C ARG A 17 -1.06 -11.95 -7.73
N ILE A 18 -2.05 -11.42 -8.46
CA ILE A 18 -3.47 -11.60 -8.13
C ILE A 18 -3.85 -13.08 -8.06
N LEU A 19 -3.39 -13.90 -9.03
CA LEU A 19 -3.62 -15.34 -9.01
C LEU A 19 -2.99 -16.01 -7.77
N LEU A 20 -1.74 -15.67 -7.46
CA LEU A 20 -1.02 -16.20 -6.29
C LEU A 20 -1.72 -15.84 -4.98
N ILE A 21 -2.25 -14.62 -4.85
CA ILE A 21 -3.04 -14.23 -3.69
C ILE A 21 -4.34 -15.02 -3.62
N GLY A 22 -5.04 -15.23 -4.74
CA GLY A 22 -6.21 -16.10 -4.78
C GLY A 22 -5.91 -17.53 -4.30
N LEU A 23 -4.78 -18.10 -4.74
CA LEU A 23 -4.30 -19.39 -4.27
C LEU A 23 -3.96 -19.36 -2.77
N SER A 24 -3.26 -18.32 -2.31
CA SER A 24 -2.97 -18.13 -0.89
C SER A 24 -4.25 -18.17 -0.06
N CYS A 25 -5.24 -17.36 -0.41
CA CYS A 25 -6.54 -17.30 0.27
C CYS A 25 -7.25 -18.66 0.30
N PHE A 26 -7.20 -19.42 -0.80
CA PHE A 26 -7.80 -20.76 -0.86
C PHE A 26 -7.14 -21.77 0.10
N TYR A 27 -5.84 -21.62 0.35
CA TYR A 27 -5.09 -22.49 1.24
C TYR A 27 -4.98 -21.97 2.68
N MET A 28 -5.31 -20.71 2.96
CA MET A 28 -5.08 -20.05 4.25
C MET A 28 -5.63 -20.83 5.45
N SER A 29 -6.78 -21.50 5.32
CA SER A 29 -7.41 -22.31 6.37
C SER A 29 -7.13 -23.82 6.26
N ARG A 30 -6.39 -24.27 5.24
CA ARG A 30 -6.21 -25.70 4.91
C ARG A 30 -4.76 -26.16 5.00
N ASP A 31 -3.84 -25.34 4.52
CA ASP A 31 -2.41 -25.65 4.45
C ASP A 31 -1.62 -24.36 4.63
N CYS A 32 -1.12 -24.17 5.86
CA CYS A 32 -0.34 -23.00 6.23
C CYS A 32 0.89 -22.82 5.36
N VAL A 33 1.58 -23.91 5.00
CA VAL A 33 2.84 -23.84 4.26
C VAL A 33 2.58 -23.36 2.84
N ARG A 34 1.60 -23.94 2.16
CA ARG A 34 1.24 -23.52 0.79
C ARG A 34 0.73 -22.08 0.76
N ALA A 35 -0.15 -21.71 1.68
CA ALA A 35 -0.65 -20.35 1.78
C ALA A 35 0.48 -19.35 1.99
N ALA A 36 1.35 -19.61 2.99
CA ALA A 36 2.48 -18.74 3.29
C ALA A 36 3.45 -18.60 2.12
N LEU A 37 3.70 -19.68 1.37
CA LEU A 37 4.56 -19.66 0.17
C LEU A 37 3.95 -18.86 -0.98
N TYR A 38 2.68 -19.10 -1.33
CA TYR A 38 2.03 -18.33 -2.40
C TYR A 38 1.96 -16.84 -2.07
N TYR A 39 1.67 -16.52 -0.81
CA TYR A 39 1.69 -15.15 -0.30
C TYR A 39 3.08 -14.52 -0.45
N LEU A 40 4.12 -15.18 0.06
CA LEU A 40 5.50 -14.69 0.01
C LEU A 40 5.97 -14.48 -1.44
N VAL A 41 5.70 -15.43 -2.34
CA VAL A 41 6.06 -15.30 -3.76
C VAL A 41 5.34 -14.11 -4.40
N SER A 42 4.06 -13.89 -4.08
CA SER A 42 3.31 -12.73 -4.57
C SER A 42 3.93 -11.41 -4.10
N CYS A 43 4.30 -11.32 -2.81
CA CYS A 43 4.97 -10.13 -2.25
C CYS A 43 6.37 -9.91 -2.85
N LEU A 44 7.10 -10.96 -3.22
CA LEU A 44 8.40 -10.81 -3.89
C LEU A 44 8.26 -10.31 -5.33
N LEU A 45 7.20 -10.75 -6.03
CA LEU A 45 6.93 -10.34 -7.40
C LEU A 45 6.56 -8.85 -7.53
N ASP A 46 6.07 -8.22 -6.45
CA ASP A 46 5.86 -6.77 -6.35
C ASP A 46 7.12 -5.98 -6.69
N ALA A 47 8.25 -6.31 -6.05
CA ALA A 47 9.51 -5.65 -6.36
C ALA A 47 9.97 -5.91 -7.80
N VAL A 48 9.60 -7.07 -8.36
CA VAL A 48 9.98 -7.49 -9.71
C VAL A 48 9.17 -6.74 -10.77
N ASP A 49 7.87 -6.51 -10.58
CA ASP A 49 7.06 -5.76 -11.55
C ASP A 49 7.52 -4.30 -11.65
N GLY A 50 7.81 -3.64 -10.52
CA GLY A 50 8.31 -2.28 -10.52
C GLY A 50 9.72 -2.18 -11.11
N TYR A 51 10.55 -3.21 -10.93
CA TYR A 51 11.84 -3.31 -11.64
C TYR A 51 11.64 -3.47 -13.15
N ALA A 52 10.77 -4.38 -13.57
CA ALA A 52 10.46 -4.64 -14.98
C ALA A 52 9.89 -3.40 -15.68
N ALA A 53 8.99 -2.66 -15.03
CA ALA A 53 8.42 -1.43 -15.57
C ALA A 53 9.50 -0.39 -15.92
N ARG A 54 10.50 -0.23 -15.04
CA ARG A 54 11.64 0.68 -15.26
C ARG A 54 12.62 0.16 -16.30
N PHE A 55 12.92 -1.14 -16.27
CA PHE A 55 13.87 -1.75 -17.19
C PHE A 55 13.38 -1.75 -18.63
N PHE A 56 12.10 -2.10 -18.86
CA PHE A 56 11.48 -2.14 -20.18
C PHE A 56 10.88 -0.79 -20.61
N ASN A 57 11.00 0.26 -19.79
CA ASN A 57 10.36 1.56 -20.00
C ASN A 57 8.85 1.45 -20.26
N GLN A 58 8.18 0.55 -19.52
CA GLN A 58 6.76 0.22 -19.60
C GLN A 58 5.97 0.77 -18.41
N ASN A 59 6.35 1.96 -17.93
CA ASN A 59 5.63 2.65 -16.86
C ASN A 59 4.27 3.16 -17.40
N SER A 60 3.18 2.81 -16.73
CA SER A 60 1.84 3.25 -17.12
C SER A 60 0.98 3.58 -15.90
N ARG A 61 0.01 4.50 -16.06
CA ARG A 61 -0.95 4.83 -14.99
C ARG A 61 -1.76 3.61 -14.56
N PHE A 62 -2.19 2.81 -15.54
CA PHE A 62 -2.90 1.55 -15.28
C PHE A 62 -2.06 0.59 -14.43
N GLY A 63 -0.80 0.38 -14.79
CA GLY A 63 0.09 -0.51 -14.02
C GLY A 63 0.32 -0.03 -12.60
N ALA A 64 0.56 1.27 -12.39
CA ALA A 64 0.71 1.84 -11.06
C ALA A 64 -0.56 1.71 -10.19
N MET A 65 -1.75 1.88 -10.79
CA MET A 65 -3.02 1.66 -10.09
C MET A 65 -3.25 0.17 -9.76
N LEU A 66 -2.94 -0.73 -10.69
CA LEU A 66 -3.08 -2.17 -10.53
C LEU A 66 -2.18 -2.67 -9.40
N ASP A 67 -0.92 -2.23 -9.38
CA ASP A 67 0.08 -2.54 -8.36
C ASP A 67 -0.42 -2.14 -6.96
N MET A 68 -0.74 -0.85 -6.79
CA MET A 68 -1.20 -0.33 -5.51
C MET A 68 -2.49 -1.01 -5.02
N LEU A 69 -3.44 -1.31 -5.92
CA LEU A 69 -4.66 -2.02 -5.56
C LEU A 69 -4.36 -3.48 -5.13
N THR A 70 -3.48 -4.16 -5.87
CA THR A 70 -3.10 -5.55 -5.59
C THR A 70 -2.44 -5.66 -4.22
N ASP A 71 -1.56 -4.73 -3.86
CA ASP A 71 -0.99 -4.64 -2.51
C ASP A 71 -2.06 -4.56 -1.43
N ARG A 72 -3.02 -3.62 -1.58
CA ARG A 72 -4.05 -3.41 -0.55
C ARG A 72 -4.93 -4.63 -0.39
N CYS A 73 -5.35 -5.24 -1.51
CA CYS A 73 -6.11 -6.48 -1.48
C CYS A 73 -5.33 -7.63 -0.83
N THR A 74 -4.02 -7.72 -1.08
CA THR A 74 -3.12 -8.72 -0.48
C THR A 74 -3.11 -8.62 1.04
N THR A 75 -2.88 -7.43 1.59
CA THR A 75 -2.88 -7.20 3.04
C THR A 75 -4.26 -7.46 3.64
N LEU A 76 -5.35 -7.03 2.98
CA LEU A 76 -6.72 -7.27 3.47
C LEU A 76 -7.08 -8.74 3.56
N CYS A 77 -6.73 -9.54 2.55
CA CYS A 77 -6.95 -10.98 2.59
C CYS A 77 -6.27 -11.63 3.80
N LEU A 78 -5.05 -11.17 4.12
CA LEU A 78 -4.33 -11.64 5.30
C LEU A 78 -5.00 -11.15 6.60
N LEU A 79 -5.44 -9.90 6.67
CA LEU A 79 -6.16 -9.38 7.83
C LEU A 79 -7.49 -10.13 8.07
N PHE A 80 -8.20 -10.53 7.02
CA PHE A 80 -9.44 -11.29 7.17
C PHE A 80 -9.22 -12.67 7.81
N VAL A 81 -8.17 -13.40 7.42
CA VAL A 81 -7.87 -14.66 8.10
C VAL A 81 -7.39 -14.43 9.53
N LEU A 82 -6.65 -13.35 9.80
CA LEU A 82 -6.24 -12.98 11.16
C LEU A 82 -7.43 -12.62 12.06
N CYS A 83 -8.47 -11.95 11.53
CA CYS A 83 -9.73 -11.73 12.23
C CYS A 83 -10.39 -13.05 12.67
N HIS A 84 -10.30 -14.09 11.84
CA HIS A 84 -10.82 -15.41 12.18
C HIS A 84 -9.99 -16.11 13.27
N PHE A 85 -8.66 -16.01 13.21
CA PHE A 85 -7.76 -16.66 14.17
C PHE A 85 -7.67 -15.94 15.52
N TYR A 86 -7.81 -14.62 15.54
CA TYR A 86 -7.68 -13.79 16.74
C TYR A 86 -8.94 -12.93 16.95
N PRO A 87 -10.08 -13.53 17.35
CA PRO A 87 -11.36 -12.82 17.44
C PRO A 87 -11.34 -11.61 18.39
N ASN A 88 -10.51 -11.67 19.44
CA ASN A 88 -10.34 -10.57 20.39
C ASN A 88 -9.72 -9.30 19.76
N LEU A 89 -9.06 -9.42 18.61
CA LEU A 89 -8.38 -8.32 17.90
C LEU A 89 -9.11 -7.90 16.61
N ILE A 90 -10.31 -8.41 16.35
CA ILE A 90 -11.07 -8.12 15.13
C ILE A 90 -11.20 -6.61 14.88
N LEU A 91 -11.61 -5.85 15.90
CA LEU A 91 -11.79 -4.40 15.76
C LEU A 91 -10.47 -3.73 15.35
N LEU A 92 -9.34 -4.15 15.92
CA LEU A 92 -8.03 -3.61 15.59
C LEU A 92 -7.67 -3.88 14.12
N PHE A 93 -7.80 -5.12 13.65
CA PHE A 93 -7.51 -5.46 12.26
C PHE A 93 -8.45 -4.79 11.26
N GLN A 94 -9.73 -4.66 11.60
CA GLN A 94 -10.71 -3.92 10.80
C GLN A 94 -10.33 -2.44 10.67
N MET A 95 -9.93 -1.80 11.78
CA MET A 95 -9.49 -0.42 11.76
C MET A 95 -8.22 -0.23 10.94
N ILE A 96 -7.21 -1.11 11.13
CA ILE A 96 -5.96 -1.07 10.35
C ILE A 96 -6.27 -1.19 8.85
N GLY A 97 -7.05 -2.19 8.43
CA GLY A 97 -7.40 -2.39 7.03
C GLY A 97 -8.20 -1.22 6.45
N SER A 98 -9.16 -0.69 7.21
CA SER A 98 -10.00 0.43 6.76
C SER A 98 -9.20 1.72 6.58
N ILE A 99 -8.30 2.03 7.53
CA ILE A 99 -7.40 3.18 7.44
C ILE A 99 -6.48 3.03 6.24
N ASP A 100 -5.92 1.84 6.02
CA ASP A 100 -4.98 1.61 4.93
C ASP A 100 -5.64 1.79 3.56
N ILE A 101 -6.83 1.21 3.34
CA ILE A 101 -7.61 1.43 2.11
C ILE A 101 -7.95 2.92 1.94
N ALA A 102 -8.58 3.53 2.95
CA ALA A 102 -9.10 4.90 2.84
C ALA A 102 -7.99 5.91 2.57
N SER A 103 -6.84 5.76 3.24
CA SER A 103 -5.69 6.64 3.06
C SER A 103 -5.11 6.57 1.64
N HIS A 104 -4.88 5.37 1.10
CA HIS A 104 -4.31 5.20 -0.23
C HIS A 104 -5.32 5.55 -1.33
N TRP A 105 -6.61 5.26 -1.13
CA TRP A 105 -7.67 5.68 -2.04
C TRP A 105 -7.72 7.19 -2.21
N LEU A 106 -7.78 7.94 -1.10
CA LEU A 106 -7.79 9.41 -1.15
C LEU A 106 -6.47 9.97 -1.69
N HIS A 107 -5.33 9.39 -1.32
CA HIS A 107 -4.04 9.84 -1.85
C HIS A 107 -3.94 9.66 -3.38
N MET A 108 -4.48 8.56 -3.93
CA MET A 108 -4.51 8.36 -5.38
C MET A 108 -5.43 9.33 -6.10
N HIS A 109 -6.62 9.57 -5.55
CA HIS A 109 -7.52 10.57 -6.11
C HIS A 109 -6.88 11.95 -6.10
N TRP A 110 -6.32 12.36 -4.96
CA TRP A 110 -5.57 13.59 -4.87
C TRP A 110 -4.48 13.69 -5.95
N PHE A 111 -3.66 12.65 -6.11
CA PHE A 111 -2.60 12.65 -7.13
C PHE A 111 -3.15 12.80 -8.55
N ILE A 112 -4.28 12.16 -8.86
CA ILE A 112 -4.91 12.26 -10.19
C ILE A 112 -5.46 13.67 -10.42
N GLU A 113 -6.24 14.20 -9.46
CA GLU A 113 -6.85 15.53 -9.54
C GLU A 113 -5.79 16.63 -9.62
N GLU A 114 -4.73 16.54 -8.81
CA GLU A 114 -3.62 17.48 -8.82
C GLU A 114 -2.93 17.51 -10.20
N ASN A 115 -2.69 16.35 -10.82
CA ASN A 115 -2.10 16.29 -12.16
C ASN A 115 -3.03 16.88 -13.22
N TYR A 116 -4.33 16.63 -13.12
CA TYR A 116 -5.33 17.19 -14.04
C TYR A 116 -5.45 18.71 -13.92
N TYR A 117 -5.54 19.22 -12.69
CA TYR A 117 -5.61 20.64 -12.41
C TYR A 117 -4.38 21.42 -12.90
N ASN A 118 -3.18 20.84 -12.74
CA ASN A 118 -1.93 21.43 -13.23
C ASN A 118 -1.86 21.53 -14.77
N ASP A 119 -2.44 20.55 -15.48
CA ASP A 119 -2.49 20.54 -16.94
C ASP A 119 -3.39 21.66 -17.47
N ILE A 120 -4.57 21.83 -16.87
CA ILE A 120 -5.54 22.87 -17.25
C ILE A 120 -5.07 24.27 -16.86
N SER A 121 -4.40 24.42 -15.72
CA SER A 121 -3.87 25.70 -15.25
C SER A 121 -2.64 26.20 -16.05
N GLY A 122 -2.28 25.51 -17.15
CA GLY A 122 -1.24 25.96 -18.09
C GLY A 122 0.16 25.92 -17.51
N GLY A 123 0.45 25.00 -16.59
CA GLY A 123 1.79 24.85 -16.01
C GLY A 123 2.28 26.06 -15.19
N LYS A 124 1.40 27.02 -14.86
CA LYS A 124 1.66 27.97 -13.78
C LYS A 124 1.60 27.20 -12.48
N SER A 125 2.73 26.57 -12.17
CA SER A 125 3.04 25.99 -10.89
C SER A 125 2.73 27.04 -9.82
N HIS A 126 1.50 27.02 -9.29
CA HIS A 126 1.27 27.49 -7.95
C HIS A 126 2.04 26.52 -7.07
N LYS A 127 3.33 26.81 -6.95
CA LYS A 127 4.28 26.19 -6.03
C LYS A 127 3.73 26.33 -4.61
N THR A 128 2.79 25.49 -4.24
CA THR A 128 2.22 25.45 -2.88
C THR A 128 1.68 24.07 -2.53
N VAL A 129 2.16 23.01 -3.21
CA VAL A 129 1.86 21.62 -2.80
C VAL A 129 3.03 20.98 -2.02
N THR A 130 4.19 21.64 -1.96
CA THR A 130 5.41 21.08 -1.34
C THR A 130 5.83 21.67 0.00
N GLU A 131 5.19 22.75 0.49
CA GLU A 131 5.63 23.38 1.76
C GLU A 131 4.92 22.84 3.00
N ASP A 132 3.65 22.41 2.87
CA ASP A 132 2.85 21.92 4.01
C ASP A 132 2.77 20.38 4.13
N THR A 133 3.53 19.65 3.30
CA THR A 133 3.57 18.19 3.45
C THR A 133 4.23 17.86 4.79
N HIS A 134 3.52 17.17 5.69
CA HIS A 134 4.04 16.77 6.99
C HIS A 134 5.45 16.16 6.84
N TRP A 135 6.41 16.62 7.66
CA TRP A 135 7.82 16.21 7.59
C TRP A 135 8.01 14.69 7.57
N LEU A 136 7.12 13.96 8.25
CA LEU A 136 7.10 12.51 8.31
C LEU A 136 6.81 11.87 6.94
N LEU A 137 5.86 12.42 6.18
CA LEU A 137 5.54 11.96 4.82
C LEU A 137 6.68 12.27 3.85
N LYS A 138 7.30 13.45 3.99
CA LYS A 138 8.47 13.81 3.20
C LYS A 138 9.60 12.81 3.42
N PHE A 139 9.92 12.50 4.68
CA PHE A 139 10.92 11.49 5.00
C PHE A 139 10.54 10.09 4.46
N TYR A 140 9.27 9.71 4.64
CA TYR A 140 8.74 8.42 4.19
C TYR A 140 8.96 8.19 2.68
N TYR A 141 8.71 9.19 1.84
CA TYR A 141 8.91 9.10 0.39
C TYR A 141 10.30 9.49 -0.10
N THR A 142 11.09 10.22 0.69
CA THR A 142 12.45 10.63 0.29
C THR A 142 13.38 9.42 0.16
N SER A 143 13.26 8.43 1.06
CA SER A 143 14.11 7.25 1.07
C SER A 143 13.36 6.02 0.56
N ARG A 144 13.69 5.58 -0.66
CA ARG A 144 13.15 4.33 -1.24
C ARG A 144 13.41 3.11 -0.36
N ALA A 145 14.57 3.09 0.33
CA ALA A 145 14.92 2.00 1.24
C ALA A 145 14.02 2.01 2.49
N PHE A 146 13.72 3.19 3.03
CA PHE A 146 12.82 3.32 4.17
C PHE A 146 11.38 2.94 3.80
N LEU A 147 10.89 3.40 2.64
CA LEU A 147 9.59 3.00 2.10
C LEU A 147 9.48 1.48 1.99
N PHE A 148 10.48 0.84 1.35
CA PHE A 148 10.52 -0.61 1.19
C PHE A 148 10.57 -1.33 2.54
N PHE A 149 11.40 -0.89 3.47
CA PHE A 149 11.48 -1.46 4.82
C PHE A 149 10.14 -1.38 5.57
N MET A 150 9.46 -0.25 5.48
CA MET A 150 8.16 -0.05 6.14
C MET A 150 7.07 -0.93 5.54
N CYS A 151 7.01 -1.09 4.21
CA CYS A 151 6.07 -1.99 3.55
C CYS A 151 6.40 -3.45 3.86
N LEU A 152 7.65 -3.87 3.66
CA LEU A 152 8.10 -5.23 3.96
C LEU A 152 7.88 -5.61 5.42
N GLY A 153 8.20 -4.70 6.35
CA GLY A 153 8.03 -4.95 7.78
C GLY A 153 6.57 -5.02 8.21
N ASN A 154 5.68 -4.23 7.58
CA ASN A 154 4.24 -4.33 7.79
C ASN A 154 3.69 -5.68 7.32
N GLU A 155 4.02 -6.08 6.10
CA GLU A 155 3.58 -7.38 5.56
C GLU A 155 4.18 -8.54 6.36
N ALA A 156 5.47 -8.46 6.72
CA ALA A 156 6.13 -9.46 7.55
C ALA A 156 5.45 -9.61 8.91
N PHE A 157 5.02 -8.52 9.55
CA PHE A 157 4.31 -8.58 10.83
C PHE A 157 3.03 -9.43 10.73
N PHE A 158 2.14 -9.09 9.80
CA PHE A 158 0.87 -9.81 9.64
C PHE A 158 1.11 -11.26 9.16
N TRP A 159 2.10 -11.47 8.31
CA TRP A 159 2.45 -12.81 7.82
C TRP A 159 3.00 -13.68 8.96
N LEU A 160 3.83 -13.11 9.85
CA LEU A 160 4.33 -13.80 11.03
C LEU A 160 3.22 -14.11 12.04
N LEU A 161 2.22 -13.24 12.20
CA LEU A 161 1.03 -13.57 13.00
C LEU A 161 0.25 -14.74 12.38
N TYR A 162 0.12 -14.76 11.06
CA TYR A 162 -0.57 -15.85 10.36
C TYR A 162 0.17 -17.19 10.54
N VAL A 163 1.47 -17.24 10.27
CA VAL A 163 2.27 -18.47 10.47
C VAL A 163 2.35 -18.85 11.94
N GLY A 164 2.46 -17.85 12.82
CA GLY A 164 2.50 -17.98 14.28
C GLY A 164 1.27 -18.65 14.89
N HIS A 165 0.12 -18.57 14.21
CA HIS A 165 -1.08 -19.30 14.60
C HIS A 165 -0.89 -20.83 14.51
N PHE A 166 -0.11 -21.32 13.54
CA PHE A 166 0.09 -22.75 13.30
C PHE A 166 1.37 -23.30 13.92
N THR A 167 2.43 -22.50 14.00
CA THR A 167 3.72 -22.92 14.54
C THR A 167 4.43 -21.78 15.23
N ASN A 168 5.06 -22.07 16.37
CA ASN A 168 5.91 -21.09 17.06
C ASN A 168 7.30 -20.97 16.42
N GLY A 169 7.67 -21.88 15.52
CA GLY A 169 9.00 -21.97 14.95
C GLY A 169 10.02 -22.59 15.92
N PRO A 170 11.31 -22.60 15.56
CA PRO A 170 12.37 -23.15 16.41
C PRO A 170 12.51 -22.34 17.71
N ALA A 171 12.72 -23.05 18.81
CA ALA A 171 13.02 -22.44 20.10
C ALA A 171 14.41 -21.79 20.07
N ILE A 172 14.54 -20.63 20.71
CA ILE A 172 15.80 -19.91 20.90
C ILE A 172 16.14 -19.99 22.40
N PRO A 173 16.97 -20.96 22.83
CA PRO A 173 17.23 -21.19 24.25
C PRO A 173 17.82 -19.97 24.98
N LEU A 174 18.58 -19.13 24.27
CA LEU A 174 19.22 -17.94 24.84
C LEU A 174 18.22 -16.89 25.35
N LEU A 175 17.06 -16.76 24.69
CA LEU A 175 16.06 -15.72 24.98
C LEU A 175 14.79 -16.29 25.62
N ASN A 176 14.73 -17.59 25.90
CA ASN A 176 13.56 -18.29 26.42
C ASN A 176 12.27 -18.01 25.61
N THR A 177 12.41 -17.84 24.30
CA THR A 177 11.30 -17.54 23.36
C THR A 177 11.45 -18.35 22.08
N ASN A 178 10.39 -18.39 21.28
CA ASN A 178 10.41 -19.00 19.95
C ASN A 178 10.63 -17.94 18.86
N LEU A 179 11.20 -18.37 17.73
CA LEU A 179 11.60 -17.46 16.64
C LEU A 179 10.44 -16.63 16.10
N ILE A 180 9.27 -17.21 15.83
CA ILE A 180 8.18 -16.51 15.14
C ILE A 180 7.57 -15.41 16.00
N PRO A 181 7.18 -15.66 17.28
CA PRO A 181 6.71 -14.61 18.17
C PRO A 181 7.75 -13.50 18.39
N MET A 182 9.04 -13.84 18.47
CA MET A 182 10.11 -12.86 18.62
C MET A 182 10.19 -11.94 17.38
N LEU A 183 10.16 -12.50 16.18
CA LEU A 183 10.15 -11.71 14.95
C LEU A 183 8.89 -10.86 14.83
N ALA A 184 7.72 -11.40 15.16
CA ALA A 184 6.47 -10.63 15.18
C ALA A 184 6.56 -9.45 16.15
N PHE A 185 7.16 -9.64 17.31
CA PHE A 185 7.40 -8.56 18.28
C PHE A 185 8.35 -7.47 17.72
N ILE A 186 9.40 -7.87 17.01
CA ILE A 186 10.35 -6.94 16.36
C ILE A 186 9.66 -6.11 15.25
N PHE A 187 8.76 -6.70 14.48
CA PHE A 187 8.04 -6.01 13.40
C PHE A 187 6.78 -5.27 13.85
N CYS A 188 6.27 -5.53 15.06
CA CYS A 188 5.08 -4.86 15.61
C CYS A 188 5.21 -3.31 15.65
N PRO A 189 6.33 -2.71 16.08
CA PRO A 189 6.54 -1.27 15.99
C PRO A 189 6.49 -0.75 14.54
N VAL A 190 6.96 -1.54 13.57
CA VAL A 190 6.96 -1.16 12.15
C VAL A 190 5.52 -1.12 11.62
N ALA A 191 4.70 -2.13 11.90
CA ALA A 191 3.29 -2.16 11.50
C ALA A 191 2.47 -1.03 12.17
N THR A 192 2.76 -0.74 13.45
CA THR A 192 2.13 0.36 14.18
C THR A 192 2.50 1.71 13.55
N LEU A 193 3.78 1.94 13.28
CA LEU A 193 4.26 3.15 12.64
C LEU A 193 3.71 3.28 11.21
N LYS A 194 3.61 2.18 10.45
CA LYS A 194 3.01 2.17 9.11
C LYS A 194 1.54 2.60 9.17
N THR A 195 0.78 2.07 10.12
CA THR A 195 -0.63 2.47 10.32
C THR A 195 -0.75 3.96 10.70
N ALA A 196 0.15 4.45 11.55
CA ALA A 196 0.19 5.88 11.90
C ALA A 196 0.52 6.76 10.68
N ILE A 197 1.44 6.34 9.82
CA ILE A 197 1.75 7.02 8.54
C ILE A 197 0.53 7.01 7.62
N SER A 198 -0.21 5.89 7.52
CA SER A 198 -1.45 5.82 6.75
C SER A 198 -2.52 6.79 7.27
N LEU A 199 -2.62 7.03 8.59
CA LEU A 199 -3.47 8.09 9.14
C LEU A 199 -3.02 9.49 8.72
N VAL A 200 -1.71 9.75 8.72
CA VAL A 200 -1.17 11.04 8.25
C VAL A 200 -1.42 11.22 6.76
N HIS A 201 -1.30 10.16 5.94
CA HIS A 201 -1.70 10.18 4.53
C HIS A 201 -3.16 10.55 4.35
N LEU A 202 -4.05 9.92 5.13
CA LEU A 202 -5.48 10.20 5.07
C LEU A 202 -5.76 11.68 5.36
N ALA A 203 -5.21 12.20 6.46
CA ALA A 203 -5.41 13.59 6.84
C ALA A 203 -4.80 14.59 5.86
N SER A 204 -3.61 14.31 5.32
CA SER A 204 -2.96 15.16 4.32
C SER A 204 -3.76 15.18 3.02
N ALA A 205 -4.07 14.01 2.47
CA ALA A 205 -4.81 13.89 1.21
C ALA A 205 -6.20 14.56 1.29
N SER A 206 -6.92 14.40 2.41
CA SER A 206 -8.20 15.09 2.59
C SER A 206 -8.07 16.62 2.59
N ARG A 207 -7.01 17.17 3.21
CA ARG A 207 -6.76 18.62 3.20
C ARG A 207 -6.39 19.11 1.81
N ASP A 208 -5.57 18.34 1.10
CA ASP A 208 -5.05 18.74 -0.20
C ASP A 208 -6.15 18.68 -1.28
N ILE A 209 -7.05 17.69 -1.24
CA ILE A 209 -8.25 17.66 -2.11
C ILE A 209 -9.15 18.87 -1.82
N ALA A 210 -9.45 19.17 -0.56
CA ALA A 210 -10.29 20.31 -0.21
C ALA A 210 -9.69 21.66 -0.67
N ARG A 211 -8.35 21.76 -0.75
CA ARG A 211 -7.66 22.93 -1.31
C ARG A 211 -7.86 23.05 -2.82
N ILE A 212 -7.77 21.93 -3.55
CA ILE A 212 -8.05 21.89 -4.99
C ILE A 212 -9.50 22.31 -5.26
N ASP A 213 -10.47 21.74 -4.53
CA ASP A 213 -11.88 22.10 -4.66
C ASP A 213 -12.12 23.61 -4.42
N ALA A 214 -11.52 24.17 -3.37
CA ALA A 214 -11.63 25.58 -3.06
C ALA A 214 -11.03 26.48 -4.17
N ALA A 215 -9.91 26.07 -4.77
CA ALA A 215 -9.27 26.78 -5.87
C ALA A 215 -10.13 26.73 -7.15
N GLU A 216 -10.70 25.57 -7.49
CA GLU A 216 -11.61 25.44 -8.63
C GLU A 216 -12.85 26.32 -8.51
N ILE A 217 -13.45 26.37 -7.31
CA ILE A 217 -14.60 27.24 -7.04
C ILE A 217 -14.23 28.71 -7.25
N GLN A 218 -13.04 29.13 -6.81
CA GLN A 218 -12.56 30.51 -7.02
C GLN A 218 -12.33 30.85 -8.49
N LEU A 219 -11.80 29.91 -9.27
CA LEU A 219 -11.59 30.10 -10.71
C LEU A 219 -12.92 30.26 -11.45
N LYS A 220 -13.92 29.43 -11.14
CA LYS A 220 -15.27 29.52 -11.71
C LYS A 220 -15.91 30.88 -11.43
N VAL A 221 -15.88 31.32 -10.17
CA VAL A 221 -16.40 32.64 -9.77
C VAL A 221 -15.66 33.80 -10.44
N THR A 222 -14.36 33.66 -10.70
CA THR A 222 -13.57 34.70 -11.39
C THR A 222 -13.93 34.79 -12.86
N ASN A 223 -14.07 33.64 -13.54
CA ASN A 223 -14.44 33.61 -14.96
C ASN A 223 -15.87 34.14 -15.20
N GLU A 224 -16.83 33.81 -14.33
CA GLU A 224 -18.20 34.34 -14.40
C GLU A 224 -18.30 35.86 -14.20
N LYS A 225 -17.30 36.50 -13.56
CA LYS A 225 -17.26 37.96 -13.38
C LYS A 225 -16.63 38.70 -14.56
N VAL A 226 -15.96 38.00 -15.46
CA VAL A 226 -15.23 38.57 -16.61
C VAL A 226 -16.07 38.50 -17.89
N GLU A 227 -17.11 37.65 -17.93
CA GLU A 227 -18.16 37.61 -18.95
C GLU A 227 -19.29 38.62 -18.65
#